data_AF-C0CVB0-F1
#
_entry.id   AF-C0CVB0-F1
#
_cell.length_a   1.000
_cell.length_b   1.000
_cell.length_c   1.000
_cell.angle_alpha   90.00
_cell.angle_beta   90.00
_cell.angle_gamma   90.00
#
_symmetry.space_group_name_H-M   'P 1'
#
loop_
_entity.id
_entity.type
_entity.pdbx_description
1 polymer ?
#
loop_
_entity_poly.entity_id
_entity_poly.type
_entity_poly.pdbx_seq_one_letter_code
_entity_poly.pdbx_strand_id
1 'polypeptide(L)' 'PAEMWLTHYSPSLTRPEEYMNEVRQIFPRAKAAKDGWTVELGFAED' A
#
# COMPACT_ATOMS: atom_id res chain seq x y z
N PRO A 1 -0.77 5.12 -11.84
CA PRO A 1 -0.40 4.00 -10.92
C PRO A 1 -1.60 3.09 -10.61
N ALA A 2 -1.43 1.77 -10.80
CA ALA A 2 -2.49 0.80 -10.53
C ALA A 2 -2.64 0.51 -9.02
N GLU A 3 -1.64 0.73 -8.18
CA GLU A 3 -1.70 0.42 -6.75
C GLU A 3 -1.03 1.51 -5.93
N MET A 4 -1.37 1.58 -4.63
CA MET A 4 -0.72 2.46 -3.66
C MET A 4 -0.34 1.65 -2.44
N TRP A 5 0.94 1.61 -2.12
CA TRP A 5 1.47 0.85 -0.99
C TRP A 5 1.83 1.83 0.12
N LEU A 6 1.15 1.70 1.26
CA LEU A 6 1.51 2.42 2.47
C LEU A 6 2.69 1.68 3.14
N THR A 7 3.70 2.43 3.54
CA THR A 7 4.93 1.93 4.14
C THR A 7 5.40 2.92 5.23
N HIS A 8 6.50 2.60 5.91
CA HIS A 8 7.10 3.43 6.95
C HIS A 8 6.10 3.77 8.07
N TYR A 9 5.58 2.74 8.73
CA TYR A 9 4.68 2.91 9.87
C TYR A 9 5.42 3.39 11.10
N SER A 10 4.72 4.20 11.92
CA SER A 10 5.19 4.53 13.26
C SER A 10 5.40 3.25 14.07
N PRO A 11 6.46 3.14 14.90
CA PRO A 11 6.64 2.00 15.81
C PRO A 11 5.45 1.76 16.75
N SER A 12 4.64 2.78 17.01
CA SER A 12 3.42 2.67 17.83
C SER A 12 2.21 2.13 17.05
N LEU A 13 2.27 2.09 15.72
CA LEU A 13 1.20 1.62 14.84
C LEU A 13 1.49 0.17 14.43
N THR A 14 1.12 -0.77 15.31
CA THR A 14 1.44 -2.19 15.15
C THR A 14 0.51 -2.94 14.20
N ARG A 15 -0.64 -2.34 13.84
CA ARG A 15 -1.70 -2.95 13.00
C ARG A 15 -2.27 -1.96 11.98
N PRO A 16 -1.51 -1.60 10.93
CA PRO A 16 -1.98 -0.66 9.91
C PRO A 16 -3.23 -1.14 9.16
N GLU A 17 -3.48 -2.45 9.08
CA GLU A 17 -4.65 -3.05 8.44
C GLU A 17 -5.99 -2.57 9.01
N GLU A 18 -6.04 -2.18 10.28
CA GLU A 18 -7.27 -1.71 10.95
C GLU A 18 -7.79 -0.40 10.32
N TYR A 19 -6.90 0.42 9.74
CA TYR A 19 -7.23 1.70 9.10
C TYR A 19 -7.51 1.58 7.60
N MET A 20 -7.22 0.42 7.01
CA MET A 20 -7.25 0.28 5.55
C MET A 20 -8.65 0.36 4.96
N ASN A 21 -9.71 0.18 5.75
CA ASN A 21 -11.08 0.39 5.29
C ASN A 21 -11.32 1.86 4.90
N GLU A 22 -10.89 2.80 5.74
CA GLU A 22 -11.03 4.24 5.50
C GLU A 22 -10.12 4.68 4.34
N VAL A 23 -8.87 4.20 4.32
CA VAL A 23 -7.93 4.49 3.23
C VAL A 23 -8.50 4.04 1.87
N ARG A 24 -9.12 2.86 1.80
CA ARG A 24 -9.69 2.32 0.56
C ARG A 24 -10.94 3.06 0.09
N GLN A 25 -11.63 3.83 0.95
CA GLN A 25 -12.70 4.72 0.50
C GLN A 25 -12.16 5.84 -0.39
N ILE A 26 -10.92 6.27 -0.18
CA ILE A 26 -10.26 7.32 -0.96
C ILE A 26 -9.53 6.72 -2.18
N PHE A 27 -8.77 5.65 -1.95
CA PHE A 27 -8.04 4.95 -3.00
C PHE A 27 -8.25 3.43 -2.88
N PRO A 28 -9.20 2.83 -3.63
CA PRO A 28 -9.61 1.44 -3.44
C PRO A 28 -8.49 0.40 -3.56
N ARG A 29 -7.44 0.71 -4.33
CA ARG A 29 -6.28 -0.17 -4.55
C ARG A 29 -5.13 0.12 -3.60
N ALA A 30 -5.42 0.68 -2.42
CA ALA A 30 -4.46 0.89 -1.37
C ALA A 30 -4.16 -0.42 -0.60
N LYS A 31 -2.89 -0.64 -0.32
CA LYS A 31 -2.39 -1.80 0.42
C LYS A 31 -1.52 -1.33 1.58
N ALA A 32 -1.69 -1.94 2.75
CA ALA A 32 -0.73 -1.82 3.84
C ALA A 32 0.43 -2.78 3.56
N ALA A 33 1.55 -2.27 3.04
CA ALA A 33 2.69 -3.12 2.69
C ALA A 33 3.34 -3.73 3.95
N LYS A 34 3.90 -4.93 3.79
CA LYS A 34 4.68 -5.62 4.83
C LYS A 34 6.08 -5.90 4.29
N ASP A 35 7.00 -6.18 5.20
CA ASP A 35 8.38 -6.51 4.87
C ASP A 35 8.45 -7.67 3.86
N GLY A 36 9.35 -7.55 2.88
CA GLY A 36 9.57 -8.55 1.84
C GLY A 36 8.58 -8.52 0.67
N TRP A 37 7.65 -7.56 0.62
CA TRP A 37 6.79 -7.40 -0.55
C TRP A 37 7.56 -6.87 -1.76
N THR A 38 7.28 -7.44 -2.93
CA THR A 38 7.83 -7.00 -4.21
C THR A 38 6.72 -6.83 -5.24
N VAL A 39 6.91 -5.91 -6.19
CA VAL A 39 6.00 -5.72 -7.32
C VAL A 39 6.81 -5.40 -8.56
N GLU A 40 6.44 -6.02 -9.67
CA GLU A 40 7.00 -5.70 -10.98
C GLU A 40 6.17 -4.60 -11.64
N LEU A 41 6.85 -3.59 -12.18
CA LEU A 41 6.22 -2.49 -12.88
C LEU A 41 6.46 -2.64 -14.38
N GLY A 42 5.38 -2.87 -15.14
CA GLY A 42 5.43 -2.85 -16.60
C GLY A 42 5.32 -1.42 -17.12
N PHE A 43 6.34 -0.96 -17.84
CA PHE A 43 6.30 0.29 -18.60
C PHE A 43 6.21 -0.06 -20.09
N ALA A 44 5.38 0.64 -20.85
CA ALA A 44 5.40 0.50 -22.31
C ALA A 44 6.69 1.14 -22.85
N GLU A 45 7.28 0.54 -23.89
CA GLU A 45 8.31 1.21 -24.69
C GLU A 45 7.58 2.17 -25.64
N ASP A 46 7.96 3.46 -25.61
CA ASP A 46 7.43 4.50 -26.49
C ASP A 46 7.85 4.31 -27.96
#